data_AF-A0AAE4M0D4-F1
#
_entry.id   AF-A0AAE4M0D4-F1
#
_cell.length_a   1.000
_cell.length_b   1.000
_cell.length_c   1.000
_cell.angle_alpha   90.00
_cell.angle_beta   90.00
_cell.angle_gamma   90.00
#
_symmetry.space_group_name_H-M   'P 1'
#
loop_
_entity.id
_entity.type
_entity.pdbx_description
1 polymer ?
#
loop_
_entity_poly.entity_id
_entity_poly.type
_entity_poly.pdbx_seq_one_letter_code
_entity_poly.pdbx_strand_id
1 'polypeptide(L)'
;MEMNAATSEELTLDLSKLHTTVLGAERIRRNLSLESVDDVVSWCREQITKSDAEIERKGKNFYVRVDECEITIHARSCSIITAHLVSR
;
A
#
# COMPACT_ATOMS: atom_id res chain seq x y z
N MET A 1 -3.23 30.84 -27.06
CA MET A 1 -2.32 30.75 -25.90
C MET A 1 -2.85 29.59 -25.08
N GLU A 2 -2.08 28.50 -25.05
CA GLU A 2 -2.53 27.18 -24.60
C GLU A 2 -3.04 27.21 -23.16
N MET A 3 -4.29 26.78 -22.98
CA MET A 3 -4.78 26.35 -21.68
C MET A 3 -4.13 25.00 -21.40
N ASN A 4 -3.06 25.00 -20.61
CA ASN A 4 -2.55 23.75 -20.06
C ASN A 4 -3.62 23.19 -19.14
N ALA A 5 -4.37 22.22 -19.67
CA ALA A 5 -5.24 21.35 -18.91
C ALA A 5 -4.42 20.82 -17.73
N ALA A 6 -5.00 20.90 -16.54
CA ALA A 6 -4.42 20.30 -15.35
C ALA A 6 -3.95 18.88 -15.72
N THR A 7 -2.64 18.63 -15.64
CA THR A 7 -2.13 17.27 -15.66
C THR A 7 -2.53 16.66 -14.33
N SER A 8 -3.80 16.25 -14.24
CA SER A 8 -4.26 15.24 -13.33
C SER A 8 -3.52 13.96 -13.73
N GLU A 9 -2.27 13.84 -13.28
CA GLU A 9 -1.58 12.56 -13.20
C GLU A 9 -2.54 11.66 -12.43
N GLU A 10 -3.20 10.79 -13.17
CA GLU A 10 -4.14 9.82 -12.68
C GLU A 10 -3.43 9.04 -11.56
N LEU A 11 -3.86 9.26 -10.31
CA LEU A 11 -3.20 8.80 -9.09
C LEU A 11 -3.47 7.30 -8.87
N THR A 12 -3.24 6.47 -9.89
CA THR A 12 -3.55 5.04 -9.86
C THR A 12 -2.45 4.26 -9.16
N LEU A 13 -2.82 3.47 -8.16
CA LEU A 13 -1.95 2.47 -7.56
C LEU A 13 -1.87 1.25 -8.48
N ASP A 14 -0.71 1.02 -9.10
CA ASP A 14 -0.46 -0.16 -9.94
C ASP A 14 -0.01 -1.35 -9.09
N LEU A 15 -0.94 -2.28 -8.81
CA LEU A 15 -0.70 -3.44 -7.95
C LEU A 15 0.33 -4.42 -8.52
N SER A 16 0.60 -4.38 -9.83
CA SER A 16 1.62 -5.22 -10.48
C SER A 16 3.04 -4.81 -10.08
N LYS A 17 3.22 -3.53 -9.70
CA LYS A 17 4.51 -2.96 -9.29
C LYS A 17 4.77 -3.06 -7.79
N LEU A 18 3.84 -3.61 -7.01
CA LEU A 18 4.02 -3.74 -5.57
C LEU A 18 5.26 -4.56 -5.24
N HIS A 19 6.12 -3.97 -4.40
CA HIS A 19 7.30 -4.64 -3.89
C HIS A 19 7.61 -4.11 -2.48
N THR A 20 8.53 -4.76 -1.77
CA THR A 20 9.13 -4.19 -0.56
C THR A 20 10.58 -4.65 -0.45
N THR A 21 11.35 -4.09 0.48
CA THR A 21 12.70 -4.57 0.78
C THR A 21 12.63 -5.74 1.76
N VAL A 22 13.70 -6.53 1.89
CA VAL A 22 13.76 -7.63 2.89
C VAL A 22 13.43 -7.12 4.29
N LEU A 23 14.02 -5.99 4.71
CA LEU A 23 13.72 -5.35 6.00
C LEU A 23 12.28 -4.80 6.08
N GLY A 24 11.71 -4.40 4.95
CA GLY A 24 10.30 -4.00 4.87
C GLY A 24 9.37 -5.18 5.09
N ALA A 25 9.66 -6.32 4.46
CA ALA A 25 8.91 -7.55 4.65
C ALA A 25 8.94 -8.03 6.11
N GLU A 26 10.10 -8.02 6.75
CA GLU A 26 10.24 -8.35 8.18
C GLU A 26 9.43 -7.42 9.09
N ARG A 27 9.46 -6.11 8.82
CA ARG A 27 8.65 -5.13 9.56
C ARG A 27 7.15 -5.42 9.40
N ILE A 28 6.70 -5.66 8.17
CA ILE A 28 5.30 -5.97 7.86
C ILE A 28 4.86 -7.23 8.59
N ARG A 29 5.64 -8.32 8.50
CA ARG A 29 5.35 -9.58 9.21
C ARG A 29 5.14 -9.35 10.70
N ARG A 30 6.07 -8.65 11.34
CA ARG A 30 6.01 -8.39 12.79
C ARG A 30 4.80 -7.54 13.17
N ASN A 31 4.54 -6.48 12.42
CA ASN A 31 3.46 -5.54 12.74
C ASN A 31 2.06 -6.14 12.59
N LEU A 32 1.92 -7.21 11.80
CA LEU A 32 0.67 -7.89 11.52
C LEU A 32 0.61 -9.32 12.09
N SER A 33 1.64 -9.73 12.84
CA SER A 33 1.75 -11.10 13.38
C SER A 33 1.62 -12.20 12.30
N LEU A 34 2.19 -11.97 11.11
CA LEU A 34 2.12 -12.88 9.95
C LEU A 34 3.32 -13.86 9.93
N GLU A 35 3.61 -14.53 11.04
CA GLU A 35 4.80 -15.37 11.21
C GLU A 35 4.86 -16.55 10.23
N SER A 36 3.70 -17.04 9.78
CA SER A 36 3.57 -18.15 8.83
C SER A 36 3.45 -17.70 7.36
N VAL A 37 3.58 -16.40 7.06
CA VAL A 37 3.44 -15.85 5.70
C VAL A 37 4.82 -15.61 5.07
N ASP A 38 5.15 -16.43 4.09
CA ASP A 38 6.40 -16.31 3.32
C ASP A 38 6.42 -15.05 2.45
N ASP A 39 5.35 -14.83 1.69
CA ASP A 39 5.21 -13.69 0.76
C ASP A 39 4.19 -12.66 1.27
N VAL A 40 4.69 -11.71 2.06
CA VAL A 40 3.88 -10.59 2.55
C VAL A 40 3.47 -9.60 1.48
N VAL A 41 4.15 -9.56 0.32
CA VAL A 41 3.74 -8.67 -0.78
C VAL A 41 2.46 -9.19 -1.40
N SER A 42 2.39 -10.50 -1.64
CA SER A 42 1.17 -11.17 -2.09
C SER A 42 0.04 -11.03 -1.08
N TRP A 43 0.31 -11.21 0.21
CA TRP A 43 -0.67 -10.96 1.27
C TRP A 43 -1.20 -9.51 1.25
N CYS A 44 -0.32 -8.50 1.17
CA CYS A 44 -0.77 -7.10 1.08
C CYS A 44 -1.59 -6.85 -0.19
N ARG A 45 -1.24 -7.46 -1.32
CA ARG A 45 -2.00 -7.34 -2.56
C ARG A 45 -3.42 -7.88 -2.39
N GLU A 46 -3.58 -9.05 -1.77
CA GLU A 46 -4.90 -9.64 -1.48
C GLU A 46 -5.76 -8.71 -0.63
N GLN A 47 -5.17 -8.12 0.42
CA GLN A 47 -5.86 -7.15 1.27
C GLN A 47 -6.30 -5.91 0.48
N ILE A 48 -5.44 -5.35 -0.37
CA ILE A 48 -5.77 -4.16 -1.19
C ILE A 48 -6.87 -4.47 -2.22
N THR A 49 -7.01 -5.72 -2.65
CA THR A 49 -8.05 -6.13 -3.62
C THR A 49 -9.41 -6.44 -3.01
N LYS A 50 -9.57 -6.40 -1.69
CA LYS A 50 -10.87 -6.60 -1.06
C LYS A 50 -11.83 -5.46 -1.40
N SER A 51 -13.12 -5.76 -1.47
CA SER A 51 -14.15 -4.80 -1.88
C SER A 51 -14.37 -3.65 -0.88
N ASP A 52 -13.99 -3.85 0.36
CA ASP A 52 -14.06 -2.87 1.45
C ASP A 52 -12.74 -2.10 1.66
N ALA A 53 -11.73 -2.32 0.81
CA ALA A 53 -10.47 -1.59 0.90
C ALA A 53 -10.66 -0.13 0.45
N GLU A 54 -10.37 0.79 1.38
CA GLU A 54 -10.39 2.24 1.14
C GLU A 54 -8.98 2.74 0.83
N ILE A 55 -8.80 3.40 -0.31
CA ILE A 55 -7.50 3.90 -0.76
C ILE A 55 -7.51 5.43 -0.75
N GLU A 56 -6.58 6.02 -0.01
CA GLU A 56 -6.39 7.47 0.06
C GLU A 56 -4.93 7.83 -0.23
N ARG A 57 -4.69 8.83 -1.10
CA ARG A 57 -3.34 9.36 -1.32
C ARG A 57 -3.10 10.60 -0.46
N LYS A 58 -2.04 10.57 0.36
CA LYS A 58 -1.54 11.74 1.12
C LYS A 58 -0.10 12.02 0.73
N GLY A 59 0.08 13.08 -0.07
CA GLY A 59 1.39 13.49 -0.57
C GLY A 59 2.06 12.40 -1.41
N LYS A 60 3.19 11.87 -0.91
CA LYS A 60 4.01 10.85 -1.60
C LYS A 60 3.57 9.40 -1.34
N ASN A 61 2.55 9.18 -0.50
CA ASN A 61 2.13 7.85 -0.09
C ASN A 61 0.64 7.61 -0.38
N PHE A 62 0.31 6.36 -0.72
CA PHE A 62 -1.02 5.80 -0.57
C PHE A 62 -1.17 5.16 0.81
N TYR A 63 -2.35 5.30 1.38
CA TYR A 63 -2.81 4.64 2.59
C TYR A 63 -3.99 3.78 2.19
N VAL A 64 -3.89 2.48 2.41
CA VAL A 64 -4.97 1.54 2.18
C VAL A 64 -5.47 1.05 3.52
N ARG A 65 -6.75 1.26 3.82
CA ARG A 65 -7.40 0.76 5.03
C ARG A 65 -8.36 -0.35 4.64
N VAL A 66 -8.25 -1.48 5.30
CA VAL A 66 -9.06 -2.66 5.03
C VAL A 66 -9.08 -3.53 6.28
N ASP A 67 -10.26 -4.03 6.67
CA ASP A 67 -10.47 -4.65 7.98
C ASP A 67 -9.90 -3.76 9.12
N GLU A 68 -9.08 -4.32 10.01
CA GLU A 68 -8.35 -3.63 11.07
C GLU A 68 -6.89 -3.34 10.66
N CYS A 69 -6.58 -3.22 9.36
CA CYS A 69 -5.22 -3.03 8.84
C CYS A 69 -5.07 -1.70 8.07
N GLU A 70 -3.93 -1.03 8.24
CA GLU A 70 -3.50 0.07 7.38
C GLU A 70 -2.16 -0.25 6.69
N ILE A 71 -2.15 -0.19 5.35
CA ILE A 71 -0.99 -0.42 4.48
C ILE A 71 -0.55 0.91 3.88
N THR A 72 0.71 1.29 4.10
CA THR A 72 1.32 2.49 3.52
C THR A 72 2.23 2.12 2.35
N ILE A 73 2.01 2.77 1.20
CA ILE A 73 2.69 2.45 -0.05
C ILE A 73 3.25 3.74 -0.65
N HIS A 74 4.51 3.74 -1.06
CA HIS A 74 5.07 4.89 -1.75
C HIS A 74 4.46 5.03 -3.16
N ALA A 75 3.88 6.19 -3.47
CA ALA A 75 3.06 6.37 -4.67
C ALA A 75 3.84 6.23 -5.98
N ARG A 76 5.11 6.66 -6.01
CA ARG A 76 5.93 6.60 -7.23
C ARG A 76 6.53 5.21 -7.47
N SER A 77 7.03 4.57 -6.41
CA SER A 77 7.78 3.32 -6.55
C SER A 77 6.95 2.07 -6.28
N CYS A 78 5.70 2.23 -5.81
CA CYS A 78 4.85 1.12 -5.36
C CYS A 78 5.52 0.26 -4.27
N SER A 79 6.49 0.83 -3.53
CA SER A 79 7.11 0.13 -2.41
C SER A 79 6.17 0.15 -1.21
N ILE A 80 5.81 -1.00 -0.68
CA ILE A 80 5.10 -1.13 0.60
C ILE A 80 6.08 -0.71 1.70
N ILE A 81 5.81 0.45 2.31
CA ILE A 81 6.64 1.04 3.36
C ILE A 81 6.33 0.34 4.68
N THR A 82 5.07 0.13 5.01
CA THR A 82 4.67 -0.58 6.23
C THR A 82 3.25 -1.07 6.08
N ALA A 83 2.89 -2.07 6.89
CA ALA A 83 1.51 -2.43 7.16
C ALA A 83 1.42 -2.76 8.65
N HIS A 84 0.28 -2.48 9.26
CA HIS A 84 0.07 -2.67 10.69
C HIS A 84 -1.41 -2.75 11.03
N LEU A 85 -1.73 -3.33 12.19
CA LEU A 85 -3.07 -3.25 12.74
C LEU A 85 -3.35 -1.82 13.19
N VAL A 86 -4.53 -1.32 12.85
CA VAL A 86 -5.04 -0.03 13.34
C VAL A 86 -5.30 -0.20 14.83
N SER A 87 -4.47 0.43 15.66
CA SER A 87 -4.68 0.44 17.10
C SER A 87 -5.92 1.28 17.41
N ARG A 88 -6.82 0.76 18.25
CA ARG A 88 -7.95 1.51 18.81
C ARG A 88 -7.49 2.52 19.86
#